data_AF-A0A1S3KIV0-F1
#
_entry.id   AF-A0A1S3KIV0-F1
#
_cell.length_a   1.000
_cell.length_b   1.000
_cell.length_c   1.000
_cell.angle_alpha   90.00
_cell.angle_beta   90.00
_cell.angle_gamma   90.00
#
_symmetry.space_group_name_H-M   'P 1'
#
loop_
_entity.id
_entity.type
_entity.pdbx_description
1 polymer ?
#
loop_
_entity_poly.entity_id
_entity_poly.type
_entity_poly.pdbx_seq_one_letter_code
_entity_poly.pdbx_strand_id
1 'polypeptide(L)'
;MATARLDYIAPWWTYWLHNFPHFNFTFQPVDNTFRPGEASYQQSLVFLACISAAGLVLSLLLLSVYLTSVCCCRKEEEEETKRPDSCCVSWTAVITGLILCSAVGVGFYGNSQTNDGVYQLTYSLHNANHTLGGINSLVSSSLGSMEVGLQQHLKRLDEIFATRGDYVQALRFMGQMADNIIRQLTSMPELSKAKVDLSAIADQTDYVEYYRWLTYLLLLILDLVICLVACLGLAKQSRWLLTM
;
A
#
# COMPACT_ATOMS: atom_id res chain seq x y z
N MET A 1 -0.22 4.91 29.90
CA MET A 1 -0.91 4.31 28.74
C MET A 1 0.11 3.42 28.06
N ALA A 2 -0.02 2.10 28.15
CA ALA A 2 0.95 1.19 27.57
C ALA A 2 0.87 1.32 26.04
N THR A 3 1.95 1.78 25.41
CA THR A 3 2.17 1.62 23.98
C THR A 3 2.30 0.12 23.72
N ALA A 4 1.18 -0.55 23.48
CA ALA A 4 1.22 -1.86 22.87
C ALA A 4 1.97 -1.69 21.55
N ARG A 5 3.20 -2.22 21.47
CA ARG A 5 3.80 -2.49 20.17
C ARG A 5 2.87 -3.51 19.52
N LEU A 6 1.95 -3.04 18.68
CA LEU A 6 1.41 -3.91 17.65
C LEU A 6 2.61 -4.18 16.74
N ASP A 7 3.33 -5.25 17.04
CA ASP A 7 4.29 -5.79 16.09
C ASP A 7 3.48 -6.13 14.84
N TYR A 8 3.74 -5.39 13.76
CA TYR A 8 3.10 -5.64 12.49
C TYR A 8 3.49 -7.04 12.03
N ILE A 9 2.52 -7.94 11.96
CA ILE A 9 2.71 -9.29 11.42
C ILE A 9 2.31 -9.24 9.95
N ALA A 10 3.33 -9.26 9.09
CA ALA A 10 3.12 -9.30 7.65
C ALA A 10 2.38 -10.60 7.27
N PRO A 11 1.32 -10.53 6.45
CA PRO A 11 0.65 -11.73 5.95
C PRO A 11 1.61 -12.63 5.16
N TRP A 12 1.42 -13.95 5.21
CA TRP A 12 2.31 -14.92 4.53
C TRP A 12 2.52 -14.63 3.03
N TRP A 13 1.49 -14.12 2.34
CA TRP A 13 1.55 -13.85 0.91
C TRP A 13 2.45 -12.64 0.61
N THR A 14 2.58 -11.68 1.53
CA THR A 14 3.52 -10.55 1.37
C THR A 14 4.96 -11.04 1.40
N TYR A 15 5.27 -11.97 2.30
CA TYR A 15 6.57 -12.61 2.36
C TYR A 15 6.86 -13.41 1.09
N TRP A 16 5.88 -14.14 0.59
CA TRP A 16 6.01 -14.88 -0.67
C TRP A 16 6.27 -13.94 -1.86
N LEU A 17 5.49 -12.85 -1.99
CA LEU A 17 5.63 -11.89 -3.07
C LEU A 17 6.97 -11.14 -3.00
N HIS A 18 7.40 -10.77 -1.80
CA HIS A 18 8.68 -10.10 -1.57
C HIS A 18 9.87 -10.97 -1.97
N ASN A 19 9.76 -12.29 -1.79
CA ASN A 19 10.79 -13.25 -2.18
C ASN A 19 10.60 -13.80 -3.60
N PHE A 20 9.57 -13.35 -4.33
CA PHE A 20 9.35 -13.79 -5.69
C PHE A 20 10.53 -13.35 -6.57
N PRO A 21 11.00 -14.19 -7.53
CA PRO A 21 12.16 -13.84 -8.34
C PRO A 21 11.98 -12.52 -9.12
N HIS A 22 12.83 -11.54 -8.81
CA HIS A 22 12.88 -10.25 -9.48
C HIS A 22 13.92 -10.29 -10.60
N PHE A 23 13.51 -9.98 -11.83
CA PHE A 23 14.40 -9.86 -12.99
C PHE A 23 14.33 -8.46 -13.58
N ASN A 24 15.46 -7.92 -14.04
CA ASN A 24 15.47 -6.71 -14.86
C ASN A 24 15.19 -7.04 -16.35
N PHE A 25 15.14 -6.02 -17.22
CA PHE A 25 14.92 -6.24 -18.65
C PHE A 25 16.06 -6.96 -19.38
N THR A 26 17.24 -7.05 -18.75
CA THR A 26 18.37 -7.87 -19.24
C THR A 26 18.35 -9.30 -18.69
N PHE A 27 17.24 -9.71 -18.04
CA PHE A 27 17.06 -11.02 -17.41
C PHE A 27 18.10 -11.35 -16.32
N GLN A 28 18.66 -10.33 -15.68
CA GLN A 28 19.53 -10.49 -14.52
C GLN A 28 18.70 -10.46 -13.24
N PRO A 29 19.01 -11.31 -12.25
CA PRO A 29 18.34 -11.30 -10.96
C PRO A 29 18.61 -9.97 -10.24
N VAL A 30 17.56 -9.40 -9.65
CA VAL A 30 17.60 -8.18 -8.84
C VAL A 30 17.36 -8.55 -7.38
N ASP A 31 18.02 -7.85 -6.47
CA ASP A 31 17.85 -8.05 -5.03
C ASP A 31 16.42 -7.66 -4.58
N ASN A 32 15.92 -8.33 -3.55
CA ASN A 32 14.58 -8.11 -2.99
C ASN A 32 14.54 -6.87 -2.07
N THR A 33 15.69 -6.27 -1.77
CA THR A 33 15.77 -5.07 -0.94
C THR A 33 14.88 -3.95 -1.49
N PHE A 34 14.03 -3.38 -0.64
CA PHE A 34 13.12 -2.29 -1.02
C PHE A 34 13.89 -1.03 -1.40
N ARG A 35 14.04 -0.78 -2.72
CA ARG A 35 14.77 0.36 -3.28
C ARG A 35 14.00 1.04 -4.42
N PRO A 36 12.90 1.75 -4.12
CA PRO A 36 12.01 2.32 -5.14
C PRO A 36 12.69 3.35 -6.07
N GLY A 37 13.81 3.96 -5.65
CA GLY A 37 14.56 4.91 -6.46
C GLY A 37 15.55 4.30 -7.44
N GLU A 38 15.82 3.00 -7.38
CA GLU A 38 16.76 2.34 -8.29
C GLU A 38 16.09 1.89 -9.58
N ALA A 39 16.74 2.15 -10.72
CA ALA A 39 16.19 1.79 -12.03
C ALA A 39 16.02 0.28 -12.21
N SER A 40 16.93 -0.54 -11.69
CA SER A 40 16.85 -2.01 -11.73
C SER A 40 15.62 -2.54 -10.98
N TYR A 41 15.31 -1.96 -9.81
CA TYR A 41 14.14 -2.30 -9.03
C TYR A 41 12.84 -1.95 -9.76
N GLN A 42 12.76 -0.73 -10.33
CA GLN A 42 11.61 -0.29 -11.12
C GLN A 42 11.40 -1.16 -12.38
N GLN A 43 12.47 -1.47 -13.12
CA GLN A 43 12.41 -2.37 -14.27
C GLN A 43 11.84 -3.73 -13.90
N SER A 44 12.20 -4.24 -12.72
CA SER A 44 11.70 -5.53 -12.26
C SER A 44 10.21 -5.54 -11.95
N LEU A 45 9.71 -4.48 -11.30
CA LEU A 45 8.28 -4.31 -11.07
C LEU A 45 7.51 -4.19 -12.39
N VAL A 46 8.04 -3.45 -13.36
CA VAL A 46 7.42 -3.34 -14.70
C VAL A 46 7.41 -4.69 -15.39
N PHE A 47 8.48 -5.47 -15.30
CA PHE A 47 8.54 -6.82 -15.87
C PHE A 47 7.46 -7.74 -15.28
N LEU A 48 7.30 -7.73 -13.96
CA LEU A 48 6.22 -8.46 -13.27
C LEU A 48 4.83 -8.00 -13.70
N ALA A 49 4.63 -6.68 -13.84
CA ALA A 49 3.38 -6.11 -14.34
C ALA A 49 3.11 -6.51 -15.79
N CYS A 50 4.12 -6.62 -16.64
CA CYS A 50 3.98 -7.11 -18.01
C CYS A 50 3.56 -8.59 -18.04
N ILE A 51 4.10 -9.43 -17.17
CA ILE A 51 3.71 -10.84 -17.06
C ILE A 51 2.22 -10.96 -16.68
N SER A 52 1.78 -10.20 -15.66
CA SER A 52 0.38 -10.24 -15.23
C SER A 52 -0.55 -9.66 -16.31
N ALA A 53 -0.16 -8.57 -16.98
CA ALA A 53 -0.90 -8.01 -18.10
C ALA A 53 -1.01 -8.98 -19.28
N ALA A 54 0.08 -9.67 -19.64
CA ALA A 54 0.06 -10.71 -20.68
C ALA A 54 -0.87 -11.87 -20.31
N GLY A 55 -0.87 -12.29 -19.03
CA GLY A 55 -1.80 -13.28 -18.50
C GLY A 55 -3.26 -12.84 -18.66
N LEU A 56 -3.58 -11.61 -18.26
CA LEU A 56 -4.91 -11.03 -18.40
C LEU A 56 -5.36 -10.97 -19.87
N VAL A 57 -4.50 -10.48 -20.77
CA VAL A 57 -4.79 -10.43 -22.21
C VAL A 57 -5.04 -11.83 -22.77
N LEU A 58 -4.21 -12.81 -22.42
CA LEU A 58 -4.39 -14.19 -22.87
C LEU A 58 -5.72 -14.77 -22.36
N SER A 59 -6.06 -14.54 -21.08
CA SER A 59 -7.34 -14.95 -20.50
C SER A 59 -8.52 -14.33 -21.24
N LEU A 60 -8.50 -13.03 -21.51
CA LEU A 60 -9.54 -12.33 -22.26
C LEU A 60 -9.65 -12.82 -23.70
N LEU A 61 -8.52 -13.09 -24.36
CA LEU A 61 -8.50 -13.65 -25.72
C LEU A 61 -9.16 -15.03 -25.74
N LEU A 62 -8.80 -15.94 -24.83
CA LEU A 62 -9.43 -17.27 -24.73
C LEU A 62 -10.94 -17.17 -24.48
N LEU A 63 -11.35 -16.25 -23.62
CA LEU A 63 -12.76 -16.01 -23.30
C LEU A 63 -13.52 -15.45 -24.50
N SER A 64 -12.91 -14.54 -25.26
CA SER A 64 -13.50 -13.96 -26.47
C SER A 64 -13.69 -15.01 -27.58
N VAL A 65 -12.71 -15.90 -27.78
CA VAL A 65 -12.80 -17.00 -28.73
C VAL A 65 -13.90 -17.97 -28.30
N TYR A 66 -13.98 -18.29 -27.01
CA TYR A 66 -15.02 -19.15 -26.44
C TYR A 66 -16.43 -18.55 -26.62
N LEU A 67 -16.62 -17.26 -26.32
CA LEU A 67 -17.91 -16.60 -26.52
C LEU A 67 -18.30 -16.57 -28.01
N THR A 68 -17.33 -16.32 -28.89
CA THR A 68 -17.55 -16.30 -30.34
C THR A 68 -17.94 -17.69 -30.85
N SER A 69 -17.27 -18.76 -30.41
CA SER A 69 -17.61 -20.12 -30.81
C SER A 69 -18.99 -20.54 -30.32
N VAL A 70 -19.37 -20.23 -29.07
CA VAL A 70 -20.74 -20.47 -28.57
C VAL A 70 -21.78 -19.69 -29.39
N CYS A 71 -21.51 -18.41 -29.69
CA CYS A 71 -22.41 -17.58 -30.50
C CYS A 71 -22.56 -18.11 -31.94
N CYS A 72 -21.48 -18.59 -32.55
CA CYS A 72 -21.47 -19.17 -33.89
C CYS A 72 -22.13 -20.56 -33.92
N CYS A 73 -21.83 -21.45 -32.97
CA CYS A 73 -22.45 -22.77 -32.87
C CYS A 73 -23.97 -22.68 -32.62
N ARG A 74 -24.44 -21.70 -31.83
CA ARG A 74 -25.88 -21.42 -31.69
C ARG A 74 -26.55 -21.10 -33.03
N LYS A 75 -25.81 -20.46 -33.94
CA LYS A 75 -26.31 -20.09 -35.27
C LYS A 75 -26.36 -21.31 -36.20
N GLU A 76 -25.46 -22.27 -36.04
CA GLU A 76 -25.44 -23.52 -36.81
C GLU A 76 -26.44 -24.57 -36.28
N GLU A 77 -26.71 -24.62 -34.97
CA GLU A 77 -27.77 -25.49 -34.40
C GLU A 77 -29.18 -25.12 -34.86
N GLU A 78 -29.41 -23.87 -35.30
CA GLU A 78 -30.65 -23.49 -36.00
C GLU A 78 -30.72 -24.05 -37.44
N GLU A 79 -29.60 -24.46 -38.04
CA GLU A 79 -29.53 -24.88 -39.45
C GLU A 79 -29.26 -26.37 -39.69
N GLU A 80 -28.49 -27.11 -38.86
CA GLU A 80 -28.29 -28.56 -39.08
C GLU A 80 -28.20 -29.44 -37.82
N THR A 81 -29.14 -30.40 -37.74
CA THR A 81 -29.06 -31.56 -36.86
C THR A 81 -28.01 -32.56 -37.38
N LYS A 82 -26.79 -32.58 -36.81
CA LYS A 82 -26.01 -33.81 -36.57
C LYS A 82 -24.62 -33.58 -35.91
N ARG A 83 -24.44 -34.30 -34.80
CA ARG A 83 -23.27 -35.12 -34.41
C ARG A 83 -22.21 -34.59 -33.43
N PRO A 84 -21.49 -35.53 -32.75
CA PRO A 84 -21.04 -35.37 -31.38
C PRO A 84 -19.52 -35.37 -31.25
N ASP A 85 -18.93 -34.22 -30.94
CA ASP A 85 -17.59 -34.09 -30.33
C ASP A 85 -17.64 -33.26 -29.02
N SER A 86 -18.85 -33.07 -28.49
CA SER A 86 -19.18 -32.05 -27.48
C SER A 86 -18.65 -32.33 -26.06
N CYS A 87 -18.22 -33.56 -25.73
CA CYS A 87 -17.94 -33.92 -24.33
C CYS A 87 -16.56 -33.42 -23.84
N CYS A 88 -15.51 -33.50 -24.68
CA CYS A 88 -14.15 -33.08 -24.30
C CYS A 88 -14.00 -31.55 -24.26
N VAL A 89 -14.71 -30.86 -25.15
CA VAL A 89 -14.79 -29.38 -25.20
C VAL A 89 -15.56 -28.81 -24.00
N SER A 90 -16.54 -29.53 -23.46
CA SER A 90 -17.29 -29.09 -22.27
C SER A 90 -16.44 -29.12 -20.99
N TRP A 91 -15.68 -30.19 -20.75
CA TRP A 91 -14.82 -30.30 -19.56
C TRP A 91 -13.69 -29.28 -19.53
N THR A 92 -13.07 -29.02 -20.69
CA THR A 92 -12.03 -27.98 -20.81
C THR A 92 -12.59 -26.60 -20.51
N ALA A 93 -13.79 -26.26 -21.02
CA ALA A 93 -14.47 -25.01 -20.70
C ALA A 93 -14.81 -24.87 -19.21
N VAL A 94 -15.26 -25.95 -18.55
CA VAL A 94 -15.53 -25.95 -17.10
C VAL A 94 -14.26 -25.69 -16.30
N ILE A 95 -13.15 -26.37 -16.62
CA ILE A 95 -11.87 -26.18 -15.93
C ILE A 95 -11.36 -24.74 -16.13
N THR A 96 -11.39 -24.24 -17.37
CA THR A 96 -11.01 -22.86 -17.67
C THR A 96 -11.88 -21.85 -16.91
N GLY A 97 -13.20 -22.08 -16.85
CA GLY A 97 -14.12 -21.23 -16.09
C GLY A 97 -13.80 -21.21 -14.59
N LEU A 98 -13.51 -22.36 -13.97
CA LEU A 98 -13.12 -22.43 -12.56
C LEU A 98 -11.81 -21.69 -12.27
N ILE A 99 -10.83 -21.81 -13.15
CA ILE A 99 -9.55 -21.10 -13.05
C ILE A 99 -9.76 -19.59 -13.13
N LEU A 100 -10.55 -19.12 -14.10
CA LEU A 100 -10.86 -17.69 -14.27
C LEU A 100 -11.62 -17.13 -13.06
N CYS A 101 -12.65 -17.83 -12.58
CA CYS A 101 -13.41 -17.41 -11.40
C CYS A 101 -12.51 -17.32 -10.15
N SER A 102 -11.59 -18.27 -9.99
CA SER A 102 -10.61 -18.27 -8.89
C SER A 102 -9.64 -17.09 -9.02
N ALA A 103 -9.14 -16.81 -10.25
CA ALA A 103 -8.26 -15.68 -10.53
C ALA A 103 -8.94 -14.33 -10.21
N VAL A 104 -10.19 -14.15 -10.60
CA VAL A 104 -10.99 -12.95 -10.29
C VAL A 104 -11.15 -12.80 -8.77
N GLY A 105 -11.46 -13.89 -8.05
CA GLY A 105 -11.57 -13.88 -6.58
C GLY A 105 -10.26 -13.48 -5.89
N VAL A 106 -9.14 -14.05 -6.33
CA VAL A 106 -7.80 -13.66 -5.85
C VAL A 106 -7.50 -12.19 -6.17
N GLY A 107 -7.91 -11.70 -7.34
CA GLY A 107 -7.78 -10.30 -7.73
C GLY A 107 -8.53 -9.35 -6.79
N PHE A 108 -9.79 -9.65 -6.46
CA PHE A 108 -10.57 -8.85 -5.50
C PHE A 108 -9.92 -8.84 -4.11
N TYR A 109 -9.49 -10.01 -3.64
CA TYR A 109 -8.79 -10.14 -2.36
C TYR A 109 -7.50 -9.30 -2.34
N GLY A 110 -6.64 -9.44 -3.36
CA GLY A 110 -5.39 -8.69 -3.48
C GLY A 110 -5.62 -7.18 -3.58
N ASN A 111 -6.65 -6.74 -4.32
CA ASN A 111 -6.99 -5.32 -4.45
C ASN A 111 -7.40 -4.71 -3.10
N SER A 112 -8.21 -5.42 -2.32
CA SER A 112 -8.63 -4.98 -0.98
C SER A 112 -7.47 -4.96 0.01
N GLN A 113 -6.65 -6.01 0.04
CA GLN A 113 -5.52 -6.12 0.95
C GLN A 113 -4.45 -5.04 0.67
N THR A 114 -4.24 -4.70 -0.60
CA THR A 114 -3.33 -3.61 -0.99
C THR A 114 -3.84 -2.27 -0.47
N ASN A 115 -5.14 -1.99 -0.64
CA ASN A 115 -5.77 -0.77 -0.14
C ASN A 115 -5.69 -0.66 1.40
N ASP A 116 -5.93 -1.76 2.12
CA ASP A 116 -5.80 -1.78 3.58
C ASP A 116 -4.35 -1.54 4.02
N GLY A 117 -3.37 -2.13 3.31
CA GLY A 117 -1.95 -1.92 3.57
C GLY A 117 -1.51 -0.47 3.32
N VAL A 118 -1.96 0.13 2.21
CA VAL A 118 -1.67 1.53 1.90
C VAL A 118 -2.34 2.47 2.91
N TYR A 119 -3.58 2.20 3.30
CA TYR A 119 -4.26 2.97 4.34
C TYR A 119 -3.50 2.94 5.67
N GLN A 120 -3.00 1.77 6.09
CA GLN A 120 -2.17 1.67 7.30
C GLN A 120 -0.84 2.45 7.17
N LEU A 121 -0.24 2.44 5.98
CA LEU A 121 0.97 3.20 5.68
C LEU A 121 0.71 4.71 5.76
N THR A 122 -0.29 5.23 5.06
CA THR A 122 -0.63 6.66 5.04
C THR A 122 -1.02 7.15 6.42
N TYR A 123 -1.82 6.37 7.17
CA TYR A 123 -2.13 6.65 8.56
C TYR A 123 -0.86 6.76 9.43
N SER A 124 0.07 5.81 9.28
CA SER A 124 1.34 5.80 10.03
C SER A 124 2.22 7.00 9.67
N LEU A 125 2.24 7.40 8.40
CA LEU A 125 2.96 8.58 7.92
C LEU A 125 2.39 9.88 8.53
N HIS A 126 1.05 10.03 8.55
CA HIS A 126 0.41 11.17 9.20
C HIS A 126 0.68 11.20 10.71
N ASN A 127 0.60 10.04 11.38
CA ASN A 127 0.87 9.96 12.81
C ASN A 127 2.35 10.26 13.14
N ALA A 128 3.28 9.79 12.31
CA ALA A 128 4.69 10.14 12.41
C ALA A 128 4.89 11.64 12.22
N ASN A 129 4.26 12.25 11.19
CA ASN A 129 4.32 13.69 10.95
C ASN A 129 3.80 14.49 12.14
N HIS A 130 2.67 14.08 12.72
CA HIS A 130 2.09 14.73 13.89
C HIS A 130 3.01 14.62 15.12
N THR A 131 3.60 13.44 15.34
CA THR A 131 4.56 13.21 16.43
C THR A 131 5.81 14.07 16.27
N LEU A 132 6.39 14.14 15.07
CA LEU A 132 7.55 14.99 14.78
C LEU A 132 7.21 16.47 14.95
N GLY A 133 6.03 16.90 14.48
CA GLY A 133 5.53 18.26 14.68
C GLY A 133 5.32 18.61 16.16
N GLY A 134 4.78 17.68 16.95
CA GLY A 134 4.58 17.83 18.39
C GLY A 134 5.89 17.92 19.17
N ILE A 135 6.90 17.11 18.82
CA ILE A 135 8.24 17.22 19.41
C ILE A 135 8.84 18.60 19.10
N ASN A 136 8.74 19.05 17.85
CA ASN A 136 9.30 20.34 17.45
C ASN A 136 8.62 21.52 18.16
N SER A 137 7.30 21.49 18.31
CA SER A 137 6.56 22.54 19.04
C SER A 137 6.88 22.54 20.52
N LEU A 138 7.03 21.36 21.14
CA LEU A 138 7.40 21.23 22.55
C LEU A 138 8.82 21.73 22.82
N VAL A 139 9.78 21.38 21.95
CA VAL A 139 11.17 21.86 22.04
C VAL A 139 11.23 23.38 21.87
N SER A 140 10.54 23.94 20.86
CA SER A 140 10.50 25.38 20.62
C SER A 140 9.87 26.15 21.78
N SER A 141 8.77 25.65 22.33
CA SER A 141 8.08 26.25 23.49
C SER A 141 8.93 26.20 24.77
N SER A 142 9.62 25.06 25.00
CA SER A 142 10.50 24.88 26.16
C SER A 142 11.72 25.82 26.08
N LEU A 143 12.33 25.94 24.89
CA LEU A 143 13.43 26.88 24.65
C LEU A 143 12.98 28.33 24.91
N GLY A 144 11.87 28.77 24.33
CA GLY A 144 11.35 30.13 24.55
C GLY A 144 11.02 30.42 26.02
N SER A 145 10.44 29.44 26.72
CA SER A 145 10.11 29.59 28.16
C SER A 145 11.36 29.67 29.04
N MET A 146 12.41 28.93 28.71
CA MET A 146 13.68 28.94 29.47
C MET A 146 14.53 30.17 29.15
N GLU A 147 14.63 30.56 27.89
CA GLU A 147 15.44 31.70 27.46
C GLU A 147 14.83 33.03 27.90
N VAL A 148 13.52 33.20 27.73
CA VAL A 148 12.86 34.48 28.07
C VAL A 148 12.35 34.47 29.51
N GLY A 149 11.57 33.46 29.90
CA GLY A 149 10.91 33.43 31.20
C GLY A 149 11.89 33.21 32.35
N LEU A 150 12.60 32.08 32.32
CA LEU A 150 13.46 31.67 33.44
C LEU A 150 14.65 32.63 33.64
N GLN A 151 15.32 33.06 32.56
CA GLN A 151 16.43 34.03 32.68
C GLN A 151 15.96 35.39 33.21
N GLN A 152 14.78 35.88 32.81
CA GLN A 152 14.24 37.14 33.30
C GLN A 152 13.88 37.07 34.78
N HIS A 153 13.28 35.95 35.23
CA HIS A 153 12.98 35.72 36.65
C HIS A 153 14.25 35.55 37.49
N LEU A 154 15.26 34.83 36.99
CA LEU A 154 16.56 34.69 37.65
C LEU A 154 17.25 36.03 37.84
N LYS A 155 17.30 36.90 36.81
CA LYS A 155 17.89 38.24 36.91
C LYS A 155 17.18 39.12 37.95
N ARG A 156 15.84 39.08 38.00
CA ARG A 156 15.08 39.82 39.03
C ARG A 156 15.35 39.30 40.44
N LEU A 157 15.46 37.99 40.62
CA LEU A 157 15.75 37.39 41.93
C LEU A 157 17.19 37.67 42.38
N ASP A 158 18.15 37.67 41.45
CA ASP A 158 19.55 38.05 41.72
C ASP A 158 19.65 39.48 42.25
N GLU A 159 18.89 40.41 41.64
CA GLU A 159 18.81 41.80 42.07
C GLU A 159 18.19 41.96 43.48
N ILE A 160 17.11 41.22 43.79
CA ILE A 160 16.43 41.27 45.09
C ILE A 160 17.30 40.67 46.21
N PHE A 161 18.02 39.59 45.94
CA PHE A 161 18.80 38.84 46.93
C PHE A 161 20.30 39.16 46.93
N ALA A 162 20.73 40.22 46.24
CA ALA A 162 22.14 40.59 46.07
C ALA A 162 22.96 40.66 47.38
N THR A 163 22.32 40.95 48.52
CA THR A 163 22.95 41.05 49.85
C THR A 163 23.04 39.72 50.63
N ARG A 164 22.45 38.63 50.12
CA ARG A 164 22.45 37.30 50.74
C ARG A 164 23.18 36.30 49.86
N GLY A 165 24.48 36.12 50.12
CA GLY A 165 25.38 35.28 49.30
C GLY A 165 24.89 33.86 49.03
N ASP A 166 24.24 33.21 50.02
CA ASP A 166 23.76 31.83 49.90
C ASP A 166 22.66 31.68 48.84
N TYR A 167 21.76 32.66 48.71
CA TYR A 167 20.69 32.64 47.70
C TYR A 167 21.22 32.95 46.30
N VAL A 168 22.20 33.85 46.19
CA VAL A 168 22.88 34.16 44.92
C VAL A 168 23.59 32.91 44.36
N GLN A 169 24.19 32.09 45.22
CA GLN A 169 24.83 30.85 44.78
C GLN A 169 23.83 29.83 44.21
N ALA A 170 22.66 29.68 44.85
CA ALA A 170 21.58 28.83 44.34
C ALA A 170 21.00 29.34 42.99
N LEU A 171 20.83 30.66 42.85
CA LEU A 171 20.38 31.29 41.60
C LEU A 171 21.36 31.06 40.44
N ARG A 172 22.67 31.17 40.71
CA ARG A 172 23.71 30.88 39.71
C ARG A 172 23.73 29.42 39.27
N PHE A 173 23.55 28.49 40.20
CA PHE A 173 23.44 27.06 39.87
C PHE A 173 22.21 26.78 39.00
N MET A 174 21.06 27.40 39.32
CA MET A 174 19.85 27.27 38.51
C MET A 174 20.01 27.87 37.11
N GLY A 175 20.75 28.98 36.98
CA GLY A 175 21.13 29.54 35.67
C GLY A 175 22.02 28.60 34.85
N GLN A 176 23.04 28.01 35.47
CA GLN A 176 23.92 27.04 34.79
C GLN A 176 23.16 25.78 34.33
N MET A 177 22.22 25.29 35.16
CA MET A 177 21.37 24.16 34.80
C MET A 177 20.44 24.50 33.63
N ALA A 178 19.87 25.71 33.63
CA ALA A 178 19.03 26.20 32.54
C ALA A 178 19.82 26.27 31.21
N ASP A 179 21.02 26.84 31.24
CA ASP A 179 21.90 26.92 30.06
C ASP A 179 22.29 25.54 29.54
N ASN A 180 22.49 24.56 30.43
CA ASN A 180 22.79 23.19 30.03
C ASN A 180 21.60 22.50 29.34
N ILE A 181 20.38 22.71 29.85
CA ILE A 181 19.16 22.18 29.24
C ILE A 181 18.89 22.85 27.89
N ILE A 182 19.08 24.17 27.78
CA ILE A 182 18.99 24.90 26.50
C ILE A 182 19.97 24.30 25.49
N ARG A 183 21.23 24.10 25.89
CA ARG A 183 22.23 23.45 25.03
C ARG A 183 21.81 22.06 24.58
N GLN A 184 21.28 21.23 25.48
CA GLN A 184 20.77 19.90 25.12
C GLN A 184 19.60 19.96 24.14
N LEU A 185 18.63 20.85 24.36
CA LEU A 185 17.49 21.04 23.45
C LEU A 185 17.91 21.57 22.08
N THR A 186 18.87 22.49 22.02
CA THR A 186 19.45 22.99 20.75
C THR A 186 20.33 21.97 20.03
N SER A 187 20.86 20.98 20.75
CA SER A 187 21.65 19.89 20.17
C SER A 187 20.79 18.79 19.54
N MET A 188 19.49 18.76 19.83
CA MET A 188 18.58 17.87 19.12
C MET A 188 18.59 18.30 17.65
N PRO A 189 18.76 17.35 16.71
CA PRO A 189 18.72 17.68 15.29
C PRO A 189 17.39 18.41 15.03
N GLU A 190 17.45 19.53 14.30
CA GLU A 190 16.24 20.21 13.85
C GLU A 190 15.43 19.22 13.00
N LEU A 191 14.50 18.53 13.64
CA LEU A 191 13.58 17.58 13.01
C LEU A 191 12.82 18.24 11.86
N SER A 192 12.71 19.57 11.87
CA SER A 192 12.19 20.41 10.80
C SER A 192 13.01 20.36 9.50
N LYS A 193 14.33 20.14 9.55
CA LYS A 193 15.20 20.00 8.35
C LYS A 193 15.27 18.58 7.80
N ALA A 194 15.05 17.57 8.66
CA ALA A 194 14.85 16.18 8.24
C ALA A 194 13.40 15.90 7.81
N LYS A 195 12.54 16.92 7.83
CA LYS A 195 11.13 16.89 7.45
C LYS A 195 11.00 16.74 5.93
N VAL A 196 11.34 15.55 5.42
CA VAL A 196 10.62 15.02 4.27
C VAL A 196 9.14 15.12 4.66
N ASP A 197 8.35 15.83 3.85
CA ASP A 197 6.96 16.09 4.16
C ASP A 197 6.17 14.77 4.08
N LEU A 198 6.15 14.05 5.20
CA LEU A 198 5.51 12.75 5.34
C LEU A 198 3.99 12.85 5.05
N SER A 199 3.38 14.01 5.35
CA SER A 199 2.00 14.30 4.93
C SER A 199 1.89 14.39 3.42
N ALA A 200 2.78 15.11 2.73
CA ALA A 200 2.73 15.18 1.27
C ALA A 200 2.93 13.80 0.61
N ILE A 201 3.82 12.96 1.16
CA ILE A 201 3.97 11.58 0.69
C ILE A 201 2.70 10.77 0.95
N ALA A 202 2.08 10.90 2.13
CA ALA A 202 0.84 10.22 2.44
C ALA A 202 -0.29 10.64 1.50
N ASP A 203 -0.48 11.94 1.29
CA ASP A 203 -1.52 12.51 0.41
C ASP A 203 -1.32 12.07 -1.05
N GLN A 204 -0.08 12.10 -1.55
CA GLN A 204 0.23 11.63 -2.89
C GLN A 204 -0.02 10.12 -3.03
N THR A 205 0.34 9.34 -2.01
CA THR A 205 0.15 7.89 -2.01
C THR A 205 -1.34 7.53 -1.98
N ASP A 206 -2.13 8.22 -1.14
CA ASP A 206 -3.58 8.04 -1.04
C ASP A 206 -4.29 8.39 -2.35
N TYR A 207 -3.90 9.49 -3.00
CA TYR A 207 -4.42 9.88 -4.31
C TYR A 207 -4.16 8.81 -5.38
N VAL A 208 -2.92 8.33 -5.49
CA VAL A 208 -2.56 7.28 -6.47
C VAL A 208 -3.31 5.98 -6.15
N GLU A 209 -3.42 5.63 -4.87
CA GLU A 209 -4.10 4.42 -4.42
C GLU A 209 -5.59 4.44 -4.73
N TYR A 210 -6.26 5.59 -4.57
CA TYR A 210 -7.67 5.75 -4.91
C TYR A 210 -7.95 5.35 -6.37
N TYR A 211 -7.16 5.87 -7.32
CA TYR A 211 -7.33 5.51 -8.73
C TYR A 211 -6.93 4.07 -9.00
N ARG A 212 -5.83 3.57 -8.41
CA ARG A 212 -5.42 2.17 -8.55
C ARG A 212 -6.54 1.24 -8.09
N TRP A 213 -7.03 1.42 -6.87
CA TRP A 213 -8.08 0.58 -6.29
C TRP A 213 -9.34 0.58 -7.16
N LEU A 214 -9.79 1.76 -7.59
CA LEU A 214 -10.99 1.91 -8.42
C LEU A 214 -10.82 1.26 -9.80
N THR A 215 -9.68 1.47 -10.46
CA THR A 215 -9.41 0.86 -11.77
C THR A 215 -9.41 -0.66 -11.68
N TYR A 216 -8.72 -1.25 -10.70
CA TYR A 216 -8.71 -2.70 -10.51
C TYR A 216 -10.10 -3.24 -10.13
N LEU A 217 -10.85 -2.51 -9.31
CA LEU A 217 -12.23 -2.87 -8.96
C LEU A 217 -13.13 -2.96 -10.21
N LEU A 218 -13.09 -1.94 -11.07
CA LEU A 218 -13.89 -1.91 -12.29
C LEU A 218 -13.48 -3.01 -13.29
N LEU A 219 -12.17 -3.25 -13.46
CA LEU A 219 -11.67 -4.33 -14.31
C LEU A 219 -12.14 -5.71 -13.82
N LEU A 220 -12.02 -5.98 -12.52
CA LEU A 220 -12.44 -7.25 -11.93
C LEU A 220 -13.96 -7.47 -12.01
N ILE A 221 -14.76 -6.40 -11.87
CA ILE A 221 -16.21 -6.47 -12.09
C ILE A 221 -16.53 -6.82 -13.55
N LEU A 222 -15.84 -6.19 -14.49
CA LEU A 222 -16.00 -6.49 -15.91
C LEU A 222 -15.64 -7.96 -16.21
N ASP A 223 -14.52 -8.46 -15.68
CA ASP A 223 -14.12 -9.86 -15.82
C ASP A 223 -15.14 -10.82 -15.20
N LEU A 224 -15.68 -10.49 -14.03
CA LEU A 224 -16.72 -11.27 -13.37
C LEU A 224 -18.00 -11.37 -14.22
N VAL A 225 -18.45 -10.25 -14.79
CA VAL A 225 -19.63 -10.22 -15.67
C VAL A 225 -19.40 -11.10 -16.91
N ILE A 226 -18.22 -11.01 -17.52
CA ILE A 226 -17.86 -11.82 -18.68
C ILE A 226 -17.86 -13.32 -18.31
N CYS A 227 -17.27 -13.69 -17.16
CA CYS A 227 -17.29 -15.07 -16.67
C CYS A 227 -18.71 -15.58 -16.44
N LEU A 228 -19.59 -14.77 -15.86
CA LEU A 228 -21.00 -15.13 -15.64
C LEU A 228 -21.73 -15.38 -16.96
N VAL A 229 -21.54 -14.53 -17.97
CA VAL A 229 -22.13 -14.71 -19.30
C VAL A 229 -21.65 -16.01 -19.94
N ALA A 230 -20.35 -16.31 -19.87
CA ALA A 230 -19.79 -17.57 -20.38
C ALA A 230 -20.37 -18.81 -19.68
N CYS A 231 -20.46 -18.78 -18.35
CA CYS A 231 -21.06 -19.86 -17.56
C CYS A 231 -22.56 -20.07 -17.88
N LEU A 232 -23.32 -18.98 -18.10
CA LEU A 232 -24.71 -19.07 -18.53
C LEU A 232 -24.85 -19.66 -19.94
N GLY A 233 -23.90 -19.36 -20.85
CA GLY A 233 -23.80 -19.99 -22.16
C GLY A 233 -23.64 -21.51 -22.05
N LEU A 234 -22.67 -21.97 -21.26
CA LEU A 234 -22.45 -23.39 -20.96
C LEU A 234 -23.69 -24.07 -20.37
N ALA A 235 -24.31 -23.43 -19.36
CA ALA A 235 -25.46 -24.00 -18.66
C ALA A 235 -26.71 -24.12 -19.54
N LYS A 236 -26.83 -23.29 -20.59
CA LYS A 236 -27.89 -23.47 -21.60
C LYS A 236 -27.58 -24.63 -22.52
N GLN A 237 -26.35 -24.71 -23.06
CA GLN A 237 -25.95 -25.78 -23.97
C GLN A 237 -26.02 -27.17 -23.31
N SER A 238 -25.65 -27.28 -22.03
CA SER A 238 -25.73 -28.55 -21.29
C SER A 238 -27.17 -29.04 -21.06
N ARG A 239 -28.16 -28.14 -20.94
CA ARG A 239 -29.57 -28.57 -20.86
C ARG A 239 -30.05 -29.21 -22.15
N TRP A 240 -29.67 -28.68 -23.30
CA TRP A 240 -30.01 -29.27 -24.60
C TRP A 240 -29.43 -30.67 -24.78
N LEU A 241 -28.22 -30.91 -24.27
CA LEU A 241 -27.57 -32.23 -24.27
C LEU A 241 -28.21 -33.25 -23.31
N LEU A 242 -28.87 -32.80 -22.24
CA LEU A 242 -29.55 -33.69 -21.26
C LEU A 242 -31.00 -34.00 -21.64
N THR A 243 -31.61 -33.22 -22.53
CA THR A 243 -32.98 -33.42 -23.04
C THR A 243 -33.06 -34.17 -24.37
N MET A 244 -31.93 -34.50 -24.99
CA MET A 244 -31.81 -35.43 -26.13
C MET A 244 -31.54 -36.85 -25.64
#